data_AF-A0A9P4I5Y9-F1
#
_entry.id   AF-A0A9P4I5Y9-F1
#
_cell.length_a   1.000
_cell.length_b   1.000
_cell.length_c   1.000
_cell.angle_alpha   90.00
_cell.angle_beta   90.00
_cell.angle_gamma   90.00
#
_symmetry.space_group_name_H-M   'P 1'
#
loop_
_entity.id
_entity.type
_entity.pdbx_description
1 polymer ?
#
loop_
_entity_poly.entity_id
_entity_poly.type
_entity_poly.pdbx_seq_one_letter_code
_entity_poly.pdbx_strand_id
1 'polypeptide(L)'
;MGIDAGFDMDPPLSKGVVDRHNWGRFIDFIKEYYKDDIQVEIKPNYINFKAGEHPKLPFEGHKFLRFSSKVSGAIATASGVERYIYTVTRVARVHFGSRVKYWNEGADQFGIYDWRKVHESIRSYEQLDGSEMPTSIAHFIDGTDPLKELEIPLFEIKDIPGRGKGLVARFNISSGTRILCEKPLLTVRAKSREELETFLVAKLKAMSKSSQRQFLSLHNNFPGKYPFSGIFKTNALPCGSRSPIGGVYPTVCFINHSCIPNAHNSWNSNEEHETIHAIRTIKSGA
;
A
#
# COMPACT_ATOMS: atom_id res chain seq x y z
N MET A 1 -5.82 39.99 22.24
CA MET A 1 -5.55 39.41 20.90
C MET A 1 -5.27 37.93 21.14
N GLY A 2 -5.90 37.04 20.38
CA GLY A 2 -5.65 35.60 20.54
C GLY A 2 -4.38 35.20 19.80
N ILE A 3 -3.71 34.15 20.27
CA ILE A 3 -2.57 33.51 19.63
C ILE A 3 -3.09 32.23 18.97
N ASP A 4 -2.94 32.12 17.66
CA ASP A 4 -3.20 30.89 16.93
C ASP A 4 -1.91 30.06 16.75
N ALA A 5 -2.05 28.74 16.76
CA ALA A 5 -0.98 27.83 16.42
C ALA A 5 -1.51 26.60 15.70
N GLY A 6 -0.64 25.96 14.94
CA GLY A 6 -1.03 24.80 14.14
C GLY A 6 0.06 24.34 13.20
N PHE A 7 -0.34 23.55 12.23
CA PHE A 7 0.52 23.23 11.10
C PHE A 7 -0.24 23.28 9.78
N ASP A 8 0.51 23.62 8.75
CA ASP A 8 0.08 23.58 7.36
C ASP A 8 0.76 22.39 6.66
N MET A 9 0.07 21.86 5.66
CA MET A 9 0.67 20.89 4.73
C MET A 9 1.14 21.62 3.49
N ASP A 10 2.45 21.72 3.29
CA ASP A 10 3.04 22.40 2.14
C ASP A 10 4.23 21.62 1.54
N PRO A 11 4.18 21.21 0.26
CA PRO A 11 3.07 21.41 -0.68
C PRO A 11 1.77 20.68 -0.27
N PRO A 12 0.58 21.12 -0.72
CA PRO A 12 -0.68 20.41 -0.48
C PRO A 12 -0.62 18.96 -0.95
N LEU A 13 -1.39 18.08 -0.30
CA LEU A 13 -1.52 16.70 -0.74
C LEU A 13 -2.22 16.63 -2.09
N SER A 14 -1.70 15.78 -2.97
CA SER A 14 -2.31 15.48 -4.26
C SER A 14 -3.44 14.44 -4.13
N LYS A 15 -4.24 14.28 -5.19
CA LYS A 15 -5.15 13.13 -5.36
C LYS A 15 -4.39 11.82 -5.69
N GLY A 16 -3.05 11.84 -5.71
CA GLY A 16 -2.19 10.69 -6.03
C GLY A 16 -2.32 9.53 -5.04
N VAL A 17 -1.93 8.32 -5.47
CA VAL A 17 -2.04 7.11 -4.64
C VAL A 17 -1.16 7.20 -3.38
N VAL A 18 0.03 7.79 -3.49
CA VAL A 18 0.98 7.93 -2.37
C VAL A 18 0.42 8.83 -1.28
N ASP A 19 -0.03 10.03 -1.64
CA ASP A 19 -0.59 10.98 -0.68
C ASP A 19 -1.87 10.43 -0.04
N ARG A 20 -2.73 9.77 -0.83
CA ARG A 20 -3.93 9.09 -0.30
C ARG A 20 -3.58 7.97 0.68
N HIS A 21 -2.57 7.15 0.38
CA HIS A 21 -2.14 6.06 1.25
C HIS A 21 -1.51 6.57 2.55
N ASN A 22 -0.58 7.51 2.45
CA ASN A 22 0.09 8.08 3.61
C ASN A 22 -0.90 8.83 4.50
N TRP A 23 -1.86 9.54 3.89
CA TRP A 23 -2.96 10.18 4.59
C TRP A 23 -3.92 9.17 5.23
N GLY A 24 -4.28 8.09 4.55
CA GLY A 24 -5.10 7.02 5.12
C GLY A 24 -4.45 6.43 6.38
N ARG A 25 -3.15 6.09 6.31
CA ARG A 25 -2.40 5.59 7.48
C ARG A 25 -2.33 6.60 8.62
N PHE A 26 -2.16 7.87 8.30
CA PHE A 26 -2.18 8.95 9.29
C PHE A 26 -3.56 9.03 9.97
N ILE A 27 -4.65 9.03 9.20
CA ILE A 27 -6.02 9.06 9.72
C ILE A 27 -6.33 7.83 10.57
N ASP A 28 -5.95 6.63 10.13
CA ASP A 28 -6.16 5.38 10.89
C ASP A 28 -5.43 5.41 12.23
N PHE A 29 -4.18 5.91 12.25
CA PHE A 29 -3.43 6.11 13.48
C PHE A 29 -4.15 7.09 14.41
N ILE A 30 -4.60 8.24 13.91
CA ILE A 30 -5.30 9.25 14.71
C ILE A 30 -6.62 8.69 15.28
N LYS A 31 -7.39 7.92 14.49
CA LYS A 31 -8.62 7.27 14.95
C LYS A 31 -8.34 6.29 16.09
N GLU A 32 -7.33 5.44 15.95
CA GLU A 32 -6.97 4.45 16.97
C GLU A 32 -6.43 5.13 18.24
N TYR A 33 -5.57 6.14 18.08
CA TYR A 33 -4.95 6.84 19.20
C TYR A 33 -5.97 7.60 20.06
N TYR A 34 -7.01 8.17 19.44
CA TYR A 34 -8.06 8.93 20.13
C TYR A 34 -9.40 8.20 20.25
N LYS A 35 -9.44 6.87 20.07
CA LYS A 35 -10.70 6.10 20.05
C LYS A 35 -11.55 6.26 21.33
N ASP A 36 -10.88 6.48 22.47
CA ASP A 36 -11.51 6.62 23.78
C ASP A 36 -11.63 8.10 24.23
N ASP A 37 -11.20 9.06 23.39
CA ASP A 37 -11.25 10.48 23.72
C ASP A 37 -12.61 11.08 23.34
N ILE A 38 -13.42 11.42 24.35
CA ILE A 38 -14.76 12.00 24.18
C ILE A 38 -14.79 13.34 23.44
N GLN A 39 -13.66 14.06 23.36
CA GLN A 39 -13.55 15.31 22.61
C GLN A 39 -13.25 15.06 21.12
N VAL A 40 -12.83 13.85 20.73
CA VAL A 40 -12.55 13.51 19.34
C VAL A 40 -13.75 12.78 18.75
N GLU A 41 -14.42 13.42 17.79
CA GLU A 41 -15.62 12.89 17.16
C GLU A 41 -15.33 12.51 15.70
N ILE A 42 -15.64 11.27 15.34
CA ILE A 42 -15.52 10.78 13.97
C ILE A 42 -16.81 11.09 13.22
N LYS A 43 -16.75 12.04 12.27
CA LYS A 43 -17.84 12.35 11.34
C LYS A 43 -17.69 11.49 10.07
N PRO A 44 -18.71 11.43 9.18
CA PRO A 44 -18.65 10.61 7.96
C PRO A 44 -17.44 10.88 7.05
N ASN A 45 -16.97 12.13 7.00
CA ASN A 45 -15.93 12.56 6.05
C ASN A 45 -14.69 13.16 6.72
N TYR A 46 -14.68 13.33 8.05
CA TYR A 46 -13.59 13.98 8.77
C TYR A 46 -13.59 13.62 10.26
N ILE A 47 -12.47 13.88 10.93
CA ILE A 47 -12.35 13.87 12.39
C ILE A 47 -12.52 15.30 12.90
N ASN A 48 -13.41 15.48 13.88
CA ASN A 48 -13.70 16.75 14.54
C ASN A 48 -13.15 16.73 15.97
N PHE A 49 -12.21 17.61 16.28
CA PHE A 49 -11.68 17.73 17.64
C PHE A 49 -12.48 18.82 18.36
N LYS A 50 -13.38 18.47 19.28
CA LYS A 50 -14.23 19.39 20.06
C LYS A 50 -13.43 20.15 21.14
N ALA A 51 -12.34 20.77 20.73
CA ALA A 51 -11.43 21.57 21.55
C ALA A 51 -11.06 22.84 20.79
N GLY A 52 -10.92 23.96 21.51
CA GLY A 52 -10.63 25.26 20.91
C GLY A 52 -11.64 25.63 19.81
N GLU A 53 -11.14 25.91 18.61
CA GLU A 53 -11.92 26.31 17.44
C GLU A 53 -12.29 25.12 16.52
N HIS A 54 -12.33 23.92 17.10
CA HIS A 54 -12.74 22.70 16.41
C HIS A 54 -11.88 22.36 15.19
N PRO A 55 -10.56 22.12 15.36
CA PRO A 55 -9.70 21.74 14.24
C PRO A 55 -10.14 20.39 13.67
N LYS A 56 -10.01 20.22 12.34
CA LYS A 56 -10.57 19.09 11.60
C LYS A 56 -9.53 18.40 10.72
N LEU A 57 -9.67 17.09 10.57
CA LEU A 57 -8.88 16.28 9.63
C LEU A 57 -9.82 15.58 8.63
N PRO A 58 -9.84 15.94 7.34
CA PRO A 58 -10.66 15.26 6.35
C PRO A 58 -10.16 13.84 6.08
N PHE A 59 -11.03 12.94 5.65
CA PHE A 59 -10.61 11.61 5.16
C PHE A 59 -10.01 11.70 3.76
N GLU A 60 -10.41 12.71 2.97
CA GLU A 60 -9.80 13.05 1.69
C GLU A 60 -8.63 14.00 1.88
N GLY A 61 -7.41 13.46 2.02
CA GLY A 61 -6.22 14.24 2.36
C GLY A 61 -5.90 15.39 1.41
N HIS A 62 -6.22 15.27 0.12
CA HIS A 62 -6.02 16.35 -0.86
C HIS A 62 -6.85 17.61 -0.58
N LYS A 63 -7.91 17.51 0.25
CA LYS A 63 -8.69 18.64 0.72
C LYS A 63 -8.03 19.34 1.93
N PHE A 64 -7.07 18.69 2.61
CA PHE A 64 -6.43 19.22 3.81
C PHE A 64 -5.40 20.30 3.50
N LEU A 65 -5.49 21.43 4.20
CA LEU A 65 -4.49 22.50 4.17
C LEU A 65 -3.87 22.79 5.54
N ARG A 66 -4.70 22.86 6.58
CA ARG A 66 -4.31 23.36 7.91
C ARG A 66 -5.04 22.63 9.04
N PHE A 67 -4.31 22.36 10.11
CA PHE A 67 -4.86 21.96 11.41
C PHE A 67 -4.38 22.97 12.46
N SER A 68 -5.27 23.84 12.93
CA SER A 68 -4.94 24.93 13.85
C SER A 68 -6.12 25.32 14.72
N SER A 69 -5.81 25.99 15.82
CA SER A 69 -6.80 26.64 16.68
C SER A 69 -6.10 27.75 17.47
N LYS A 70 -6.90 28.69 17.98
CA LYS A 70 -6.47 29.55 19.08
C LYS A 70 -5.95 28.73 20.26
N VAL A 71 -4.72 29.00 20.68
CA VAL A 71 -4.03 28.33 21.81
C VAL A 71 -3.94 29.21 23.06
N SER A 72 -4.29 30.50 22.96
CA SER A 72 -4.38 31.40 24.12
C SER A 72 -5.81 31.54 24.65
N GLY A 73 -5.95 31.82 25.94
CA GLY A 73 -7.20 32.22 26.57
C GLY A 73 -7.95 31.08 27.25
N ALA A 74 -9.09 31.42 27.87
CA ALA A 74 -9.83 30.51 28.75
C ALA A 74 -10.35 29.25 28.02
N ILE A 75 -10.84 29.40 26.78
CA ILE A 75 -11.36 28.27 25.98
C ILE A 75 -10.23 27.29 25.66
N ALA A 76 -9.08 27.78 25.17
CA ALA A 76 -7.94 26.96 24.84
C ALA A 76 -7.40 26.19 26.07
N THR A 77 -7.38 26.86 27.23
CA THR A 77 -6.98 26.27 28.52
C THR A 77 -7.95 25.18 28.95
N ALA A 78 -9.26 25.46 28.92
CA ALA A 78 -10.29 24.53 29.37
C ALA A 78 -10.39 23.28 28.49
N SER A 79 -10.24 23.42 27.17
CA SER A 79 -10.29 22.28 26.26
C SER A 79 -8.94 21.56 26.10
N GLY A 80 -7.84 22.19 26.54
CA GLY A 80 -6.48 21.68 26.34
C GLY A 80 -6.10 21.54 24.87
N VAL A 81 -6.54 22.44 23.98
CA VAL A 81 -6.43 22.27 22.52
C VAL A 81 -4.98 22.14 22.03
N GLU A 82 -4.06 22.78 22.74
CA GLU A 82 -2.62 22.75 22.45
C GLU A 82 -2.06 21.32 22.43
N ARG A 83 -2.58 20.41 23.27
CA ARG A 83 -2.15 19.00 23.30
C ARG A 83 -2.50 18.26 22.00
N TYR A 84 -3.65 18.58 21.41
CA TYR A 84 -4.08 18.01 20.13
C TYR A 84 -3.22 18.57 19.00
N ILE A 85 -2.99 19.89 18.97
CA ILE A 85 -2.11 20.52 17.98
C ILE A 85 -0.72 19.88 18.03
N TYR A 86 -0.11 19.76 19.21
CA TYR A 86 1.23 19.18 19.35
C TYR A 86 1.28 17.71 18.92
N THR A 87 0.34 16.90 19.39
CA THR A 87 0.31 15.46 19.11
C THR A 87 0.06 15.19 17.63
N VAL A 88 -0.97 15.81 17.05
CA VAL A 88 -1.32 15.65 15.64
C VAL A 88 -0.19 16.16 14.74
N THR A 89 0.44 17.31 15.07
CA THR A 89 1.62 17.81 14.34
C THR A 89 2.77 16.80 14.38
N ARG A 90 3.06 16.21 15.54
CA ARG A 90 4.14 15.21 15.66
C ARG A 90 3.87 13.97 14.82
N VAL A 91 2.66 13.42 14.90
CA VAL A 91 2.28 12.28 14.07
C VAL A 91 2.34 12.65 12.59
N ALA A 92 1.84 13.82 12.20
CA ALA A 92 1.92 14.29 10.83
C ALA A 92 3.38 14.39 10.35
N ARG A 93 4.31 14.89 11.18
CA ARG A 93 5.74 14.94 10.85
C ARG A 93 6.34 13.55 10.63
N VAL A 94 5.90 12.53 11.36
CA VAL A 94 6.36 11.14 11.14
C VAL A 94 5.92 10.64 9.76
N HIS A 95 4.71 11.00 9.31
CA HIS A 95 4.16 10.54 8.04
C HIS A 95 4.60 11.37 6.82
N PHE A 96 4.78 12.68 6.98
CA PHE A 96 4.95 13.62 5.86
C PHE A 96 6.24 14.45 5.95
N GLY A 97 7.04 14.26 7.00
CA GLY A 97 8.35 14.86 7.16
C GLY A 97 8.33 16.38 7.05
N SER A 98 9.17 16.91 6.17
CA SER A 98 9.37 18.35 5.96
C SER A 98 8.17 19.07 5.34
N ARG A 99 7.15 18.35 4.84
CA ARG A 99 5.91 18.96 4.34
C ARG A 99 5.05 19.56 5.44
N VAL A 100 5.24 19.13 6.70
CA VAL A 100 4.50 19.66 7.84
C VAL A 100 5.16 20.93 8.34
N LYS A 101 4.51 22.07 8.08
CA LYS A 101 4.99 23.40 8.43
C LYS A 101 4.26 23.88 9.68
N TYR A 102 4.85 23.61 10.83
CA TYR A 102 4.35 24.11 12.10
C TYR A 102 4.59 25.62 12.22
N TRP A 103 3.65 26.32 12.83
CA TRP A 103 3.72 27.75 13.10
C TRP A 103 2.97 28.09 14.40
N ASN A 104 3.33 29.23 14.99
CA ASN A 104 2.76 29.76 16.22
C ASN A 104 2.90 31.28 16.19
N GLU A 105 1.78 31.99 16.23
CA GLU A 105 1.77 33.46 16.15
C GLU A 105 2.47 34.12 17.33
N GLY A 106 2.52 33.47 18.50
CA GLY A 106 3.24 33.96 19.67
C GLY A 106 4.76 33.90 19.52
N ALA A 107 5.25 33.23 18.48
CA ALA A 107 6.66 33.18 18.09
C ALA A 107 6.92 33.92 16.76
N ASP A 108 6.02 34.82 16.36
CA ASP A 108 6.05 35.55 15.08
C ASP A 108 6.12 34.62 13.84
N GLN A 109 5.51 33.43 13.95
CA GLN A 109 5.40 32.46 12.86
C GLN A 109 3.95 32.30 12.42
N PHE A 110 3.70 32.50 11.13
CA PHE A 110 2.36 32.48 10.55
C PHE A 110 2.19 31.31 9.60
N GLY A 111 0.94 30.84 9.46
CA GLY A 111 0.63 29.80 8.51
C GLY A 111 0.76 30.28 7.06
N ILE A 112 1.02 29.33 6.16
CA ILE A 112 1.34 29.55 4.73
C ILE A 112 0.10 29.99 3.95
N TYR A 113 -1.05 29.37 4.24
CA TYR A 113 -2.28 29.63 3.51
C TYR A 113 -3.09 30.78 4.11
N ASP A 114 -3.65 31.61 3.23
CA ASP A 114 -4.64 32.62 3.61
C ASP A 114 -5.90 31.96 4.22
N TRP A 115 -6.49 32.62 5.20
CA TRP A 115 -7.65 32.12 5.93
C TRP A 115 -8.84 31.84 5.01
N ARG A 116 -9.07 32.63 3.95
CA ARG A 116 -10.15 32.36 3.00
C ARG A 116 -10.01 30.98 2.37
N LYS A 117 -8.80 30.63 1.94
CA LYS A 117 -8.50 29.34 1.30
C LYS A 117 -8.64 28.18 2.30
N VAL A 118 -8.21 28.38 3.54
CA VAL A 118 -8.39 27.40 4.63
C VAL A 118 -9.88 27.15 4.90
N HIS A 119 -10.68 28.21 5.00
CA HIS A 119 -12.13 28.06 5.22
C HIS A 119 -12.85 27.41 4.04
N GLU A 120 -12.46 27.72 2.79
CA GLU A 120 -12.96 27.05 1.59
C GLU A 120 -12.65 25.54 1.62
N SER A 121 -11.40 25.18 1.97
CA SER A 121 -10.97 23.79 2.18
C SER A 121 -11.84 23.10 3.25
N ILE A 122 -12.01 23.70 4.43
CA ILE A 122 -12.80 23.10 5.53
C ILE A 122 -14.27 22.89 5.12
N ARG A 123 -14.89 23.85 4.42
CA ARG A 123 -16.28 23.70 3.95
C ARG A 123 -16.45 22.52 2.98
N SER A 124 -15.41 22.17 2.22
CA SER A 124 -15.45 21.03 1.30
C SER A 124 -15.52 19.66 2.00
N TYR A 125 -15.27 19.59 3.31
CA TYR A 125 -15.34 18.32 4.06
C TYR A 125 -16.78 17.87 4.32
N GLU A 126 -17.71 18.83 4.41
CA GLU A 126 -19.14 18.58 4.68
C GLU A 126 -19.94 18.30 3.41
N GLN A 127 -19.36 18.61 2.25
CA GLN A 127 -19.94 18.27 0.95
C GLN A 127 -19.87 16.75 0.78
N LEU A 128 -21.03 16.10 0.79
CA LEU A 128 -21.19 14.73 0.32
C LEU A 128 -20.98 14.77 -1.20
N ASP A 129 -19.73 14.72 -1.65
CA ASP A 129 -19.44 14.40 -3.03
C ASP A 129 -19.94 12.97 -3.25
N GLY A 130 -21.12 12.86 -3.85
CA GLY A 130 -21.72 11.58 -4.21
C GLY A 130 -20.74 10.82 -5.08
N SER A 131 -20.22 9.70 -4.57
CA SER A 131 -19.55 8.69 -5.39
C SER A 131 -18.42 9.23 -6.29
N GLU A 132 -17.35 9.77 -5.72
CA GLU A 132 -16.02 9.65 -6.35
C GLU A 132 -15.28 8.44 -5.77
N MET A 133 -15.81 7.24 -6.06
CA MET A 133 -14.94 6.08 -6.25
C MET A 133 -13.92 6.47 -7.33
N PRO A 134 -12.60 6.50 -7.06
CA PRO A 134 -11.62 6.84 -8.09
C PRO A 134 -11.57 5.70 -9.09
N THR A 135 -12.45 5.77 -10.08
CA THR A 135 -12.54 4.83 -11.18
C THR A 135 -11.51 5.27 -12.21
N SER A 136 -10.31 4.70 -12.09
CA SER A 136 -9.64 3.97 -13.16
C SER A 136 -9.51 4.56 -14.59
N ILE A 137 -9.57 5.88 -14.83
CA ILE A 137 -9.40 6.40 -16.22
C ILE A 137 -8.29 7.45 -16.37
N ALA A 138 -8.01 8.28 -15.36
CA ALA A 138 -6.99 9.34 -15.51
C ALA A 138 -5.52 8.85 -15.52
N HIS A 139 -5.25 7.58 -15.17
CA HIS A 139 -3.88 7.05 -15.11
C HIS A 139 -3.39 6.42 -16.43
N PHE A 140 -4.26 6.30 -17.43
CA PHE A 140 -3.87 5.75 -18.74
C PHE A 140 -3.32 6.79 -19.71
N ILE A 141 -3.30 8.08 -19.34
CA ILE A 141 -2.92 9.16 -20.26
C ILE A 141 -1.41 9.48 -20.21
N ASP A 142 -0.75 9.32 -19.06
CA ASP A 142 0.68 9.72 -18.92
C ASP A 142 1.68 8.54 -18.91
N GLY A 143 1.23 7.29 -19.02
CA GLY A 143 2.13 6.13 -19.16
C GLY A 143 3.06 5.84 -17.97
N THR A 144 3.00 6.63 -16.89
CA THR A 144 3.80 6.45 -15.67
C THR A 144 2.99 5.69 -14.62
N ASP A 145 3.53 4.56 -14.15
CA ASP A 145 3.04 3.83 -12.97
C ASP A 145 3.83 4.33 -11.74
N PRO A 146 3.28 5.27 -10.95
CA PRO A 146 4.00 5.89 -9.85
C PRO A 146 4.34 4.91 -8.72
N LEU A 147 3.63 3.77 -8.61
CA LEU A 147 3.98 2.72 -7.66
C LEU A 147 5.27 1.99 -8.09
N LYS A 148 5.49 1.91 -9.40
CA LYS A 148 6.70 1.35 -10.00
C LYS A 148 7.90 2.30 -9.91
N GLU A 149 7.69 3.62 -10.03
CA GLU A 149 8.75 4.63 -9.86
C GLU A 149 9.24 4.77 -8.42
N LEU A 150 8.34 4.56 -7.44
CA LEU A 150 8.64 4.71 -6.01
C LEU A 150 8.99 3.38 -5.32
N GLU A 151 9.17 2.30 -6.09
CA GLU A 151 9.44 0.94 -5.62
C GLU A 151 8.49 0.44 -4.50
N ILE A 152 7.27 0.98 -4.44
CA ILE A 152 6.28 0.55 -3.44
C ILE A 152 5.64 -0.74 -3.95
N PRO A 153 5.86 -1.89 -3.30
CA PRO A 153 5.36 -3.14 -3.83
C PRO A 153 3.83 -3.16 -3.75
N LEU A 154 3.19 -3.55 -4.86
CA LEU A 154 1.72 -3.67 -5.03
C LEU A 154 1.11 -4.75 -4.11
N PHE A 155 1.93 -5.71 -3.71
CA PHE A 155 1.56 -6.87 -2.92
C PHE A 155 2.62 -7.13 -1.85
N GLU A 156 2.29 -7.98 -0.90
CA GLU A 156 3.23 -8.53 0.08
C GLU A 156 3.07 -10.05 0.16
N ILE A 157 4.13 -10.73 0.58
CA ILE A 157 4.07 -12.17 0.86
C ILE A 157 3.71 -12.32 2.34
N LYS A 158 2.63 -13.04 2.63
CA LYS A 158 2.14 -13.30 4.00
C LYS A 158 1.90 -14.78 4.23
N ASP A 159 2.03 -15.21 5.48
CA ASP A 159 1.52 -16.52 5.91
C ASP A 159 -0.02 -16.47 5.97
N ILE A 160 -0.66 -17.37 5.25
CA ILE A 160 -2.12 -17.51 5.16
C ILE A 160 -2.52 -18.79 5.92
N PRO A 161 -3.39 -18.68 6.95
CA PRO A 161 -3.85 -19.84 7.71
C PRO A 161 -4.36 -20.98 6.81
N GLY A 162 -3.76 -22.16 6.96
CA GLY A 162 -4.12 -23.37 6.19
C GLY A 162 -3.69 -23.38 4.72
N ARG A 163 -3.00 -22.35 4.20
CA ARG A 163 -2.55 -22.26 2.80
C ARG A 163 -1.05 -22.01 2.63
N GLY A 164 -0.28 -21.98 3.72
CA GLY A 164 1.13 -21.62 3.67
C GLY A 164 1.30 -20.16 3.28
N LYS A 165 2.32 -19.83 2.49
CA LYS A 165 2.57 -18.46 2.05
C LYS A 165 1.67 -18.08 0.88
N GLY A 166 1.27 -16.81 0.82
CA GLY A 166 0.45 -16.24 -0.24
C GLY A 166 0.84 -14.82 -0.58
N LEU A 167 0.60 -14.41 -1.83
CA LEU A 167 0.62 -13.00 -2.21
C LEU A 167 -0.70 -12.34 -1.81
N VAL A 168 -0.60 -11.21 -1.11
CA VAL A 168 -1.74 -10.41 -0.65
C VAL A 168 -1.61 -9.00 -1.21
N ALA A 169 -2.69 -8.47 -1.79
CA ALA A 169 -2.70 -7.12 -2.35
C ALA A 169 -2.56 -6.08 -1.24
N ARG A 170 -1.66 -5.09 -1.41
CA ARG A 170 -1.50 -3.97 -0.45
C ARG A 170 -2.40 -2.79 -0.77
N PHE A 171 -2.95 -2.76 -1.98
CA PHE A 171 -3.83 -1.72 -2.51
C PHE A 171 -4.94 -2.36 -3.32
N ASN A 172 -5.95 -1.57 -3.68
CA ASN A 172 -6.89 -2.00 -4.71
C ASN A 172 -6.17 -2.04 -6.06
N ILE A 173 -6.21 -3.18 -6.73
CA ILE A 173 -5.60 -3.40 -8.05
C ILE A 173 -6.74 -3.45 -9.08
N SER A 174 -6.75 -2.52 -10.02
CA SER A 174 -7.72 -2.51 -11.11
C SER A 174 -7.59 -3.74 -12.00
N SER A 175 -8.70 -4.12 -12.65
CA SER A 175 -8.67 -5.13 -13.70
C SER A 175 -7.70 -4.74 -14.82
N GLY A 176 -6.98 -5.72 -15.37
CA GLY A 176 -5.98 -5.53 -16.42
C GLY A 176 -4.59 -5.11 -15.93
N THR A 177 -4.43 -4.68 -14.68
CA THR A 177 -3.12 -4.28 -14.14
C THR A 177 -2.14 -5.45 -14.10
N ARG A 178 -0.92 -5.24 -14.62
CA ARG A 178 0.20 -6.18 -14.48
C ARG A 178 0.77 -6.11 -13.07
N ILE A 179 0.54 -7.15 -12.28
CA ILE A 179 0.97 -7.27 -10.89
C ILE A 179 2.45 -7.64 -10.81
N LEU A 180 2.89 -8.57 -11.66
CA LEU A 180 4.23 -9.14 -11.67
C LEU A 180 4.72 -9.37 -13.09
N CYS A 181 6.04 -9.28 -13.25
CA CYS A 181 6.77 -9.62 -14.46
C CYS A 181 8.12 -10.16 -14.00
N GLU A 182 8.34 -11.47 -14.08
CA GLU A 182 9.56 -12.07 -13.54
C GLU A 182 10.10 -13.22 -14.40
N LYS A 183 11.43 -13.31 -14.43
CA LYS A 183 12.14 -14.42 -15.08
C LYS A 183 12.12 -15.66 -14.18
N PRO A 184 12.07 -16.86 -14.77
CA PRO A 184 12.15 -18.09 -14.00
C PRO A 184 13.50 -18.19 -13.29
N LEU A 185 13.46 -18.68 -12.05
CA LEU A 185 14.65 -19.07 -11.31
C LEU A 185 15.37 -20.21 -12.04
N LEU A 186 14.60 -21.16 -12.55
CA LEU A 186 15.06 -22.19 -13.49
C LEU A 186 13.88 -22.74 -14.30
N THR A 187 14.19 -23.25 -15.49
CA THR A 187 13.27 -23.98 -16.35
C THR A 187 13.72 -25.43 -16.54
N VAL A 188 12.74 -26.31 -16.70
CA VAL A 188 12.96 -27.75 -16.93
C VAL A 188 11.93 -28.27 -17.93
N ARG A 189 12.39 -29.00 -18.94
CA ARG A 189 11.53 -29.80 -19.82
C ARG A 189 11.01 -31.02 -19.08
N ALA A 190 9.79 -31.46 -19.38
CA ALA A 190 9.17 -32.66 -18.79
C ALA A 190 10.12 -33.87 -18.78
N LYS A 191 10.20 -34.54 -17.62
CA LYS A 191 11.08 -35.66 -17.29
C LYS A 191 10.38 -36.63 -16.33
N SER A 192 10.88 -37.86 -16.20
CA SER A 192 10.50 -38.73 -15.08
C SER A 192 10.91 -38.10 -13.74
N ARG A 193 10.37 -38.59 -12.62
CA ARG A 193 10.62 -37.97 -11.31
C ARG A 193 12.08 -38.15 -10.88
N GLU A 194 12.65 -39.31 -11.15
CA GLU A 194 14.03 -39.69 -10.86
C GLU A 194 15.04 -38.84 -11.65
N GLU A 195 14.80 -38.68 -12.96
CA GLU A 195 15.64 -37.86 -13.84
C GLU A 195 15.53 -36.38 -13.48
N LEU A 196 14.33 -35.92 -13.12
CA LEU A 196 14.10 -34.55 -12.67
C LEU A 196 14.88 -34.25 -11.39
N GLU A 197 14.91 -35.18 -10.43
CA GLU A 197 15.66 -35.01 -9.18
C GLU A 197 17.14 -34.85 -9.47
N THR A 198 17.71 -35.78 -10.24
CA THR A 198 19.13 -35.79 -10.60
C THR A 198 19.52 -34.50 -11.33
N PHE A 199 18.66 -34.04 -12.26
CA PHE A 199 18.86 -32.79 -12.98
C PHE A 199 18.81 -31.56 -12.05
N LEU A 200 17.82 -31.49 -11.15
CA LEU A 200 17.67 -30.37 -10.22
C LEU A 200 18.81 -30.32 -9.21
N VAL A 201 19.32 -31.45 -8.71
CA VAL A 201 20.51 -31.50 -7.85
C VAL A 201 21.69 -30.81 -8.54
N ALA A 202 21.99 -31.22 -9.78
CA ALA A 202 23.10 -30.65 -10.54
C ALA A 202 22.91 -29.16 -10.81
N LYS A 203 21.69 -28.76 -11.23
CA LYS A 203 21.38 -27.37 -11.56
C LYS A 203 21.42 -26.46 -10.32
N LEU A 204 20.80 -26.87 -9.21
CA LEU A 204 20.82 -26.13 -7.96
C LEU A 204 22.25 -25.99 -7.41
N LYS A 205 23.08 -27.04 -7.49
CA LYS A 205 24.49 -26.98 -7.06
C LYS A 205 25.29 -25.93 -7.82
N ALA A 206 24.98 -25.70 -9.10
CA ALA A 206 25.61 -24.69 -9.93
C ALA A 206 25.04 -23.27 -9.74
N MET A 207 23.90 -23.12 -9.06
CA MET A 207 23.27 -21.82 -8.81
C MET A 207 23.90 -21.10 -7.62
N SER A 208 23.66 -19.79 -7.53
CA SER A 208 24.04 -18.98 -6.37
C SER A 208 23.36 -19.47 -5.08
N LYS A 209 23.96 -19.16 -3.93
CA LYS A 209 23.37 -19.51 -2.62
C LYS A 209 22.04 -18.81 -2.36
N SER A 210 21.84 -17.60 -2.86
CA SER A 210 20.55 -16.90 -2.76
C SER A 210 19.47 -17.62 -3.57
N SER A 211 19.76 -17.99 -4.82
CA SER A 211 18.84 -18.74 -5.68
C SER A 211 18.52 -20.14 -5.12
N GLN A 212 19.51 -20.83 -4.55
CA GLN A 212 19.28 -22.10 -3.85
C GLN A 212 18.29 -21.92 -2.70
N ARG A 213 18.50 -20.90 -1.84
CA ARG A 213 17.60 -20.59 -0.72
C ARG A 213 16.19 -20.24 -1.19
N GLN A 214 16.07 -19.45 -2.26
CA GLN A 214 14.76 -19.12 -2.85
C GLN A 214 14.02 -20.38 -3.28
N PHE A 215 14.65 -21.27 -4.07
CA PHE A 215 14.04 -22.53 -4.48
C PHE A 215 13.63 -23.39 -3.28
N LEU A 216 14.51 -23.55 -2.30
CA LEU A 216 14.27 -24.38 -1.11
C LEU A 216 13.21 -23.79 -0.16
N SER A 217 12.87 -22.50 -0.30
CA SER A 217 11.80 -21.86 0.47
C SER A 217 10.40 -22.08 -0.08
N LEU A 218 10.29 -22.61 -1.30
CA LEU A 218 9.02 -22.92 -1.96
C LEU A 218 8.34 -24.13 -1.32
N HIS A 219 7.02 -24.20 -1.45
CA HIS A 219 6.22 -25.26 -0.84
C HIS A 219 6.50 -26.63 -1.49
N ASN A 220 6.48 -27.71 -0.70
CA ASN A 220 6.65 -29.08 -1.20
C ASN A 220 5.46 -29.95 -0.78
N ASN A 221 4.56 -30.24 -1.72
CA ASN A 221 3.40 -31.11 -1.45
C ASN A 221 3.75 -32.61 -1.56
N PHE A 222 4.99 -32.96 -1.92
CA PHE A 222 5.44 -34.34 -2.08
C PHE A 222 6.76 -34.60 -1.36
N PRO A 223 6.80 -34.48 -0.01
CA PRO A 223 7.99 -34.79 0.77
C PRO A 223 8.38 -36.27 0.62
N GLY A 224 9.66 -36.60 0.84
CA GLY A 224 10.17 -37.96 0.77
C GLY A 224 11.41 -38.08 -0.12
N LYS A 225 11.51 -39.18 -0.88
CA LYS A 225 12.72 -39.60 -1.61
C LYS A 225 13.25 -38.59 -2.64
N TYR A 226 12.36 -37.82 -3.27
CA TYR A 226 12.71 -36.86 -4.34
C TYR A 226 12.18 -35.46 -4.00
N PRO A 227 12.84 -34.76 -3.04
CA PRO A 227 12.35 -33.49 -2.51
C PRO A 227 12.41 -32.36 -3.52
N PHE A 228 13.46 -32.25 -4.35
CA PHE A 228 13.58 -31.14 -5.30
C PHE A 228 12.58 -31.25 -6.43
N SER A 229 12.34 -32.47 -6.91
CA SER A 229 11.27 -32.78 -7.86
C SER A 229 9.90 -32.50 -7.26
N GLY A 230 9.72 -32.77 -5.96
CA GLY A 230 8.50 -32.43 -5.22
C GLY A 230 8.23 -30.94 -5.26
N ILE A 231 9.21 -30.13 -4.84
CA ILE A 231 9.13 -28.66 -4.90
C ILE A 231 8.84 -28.19 -6.32
N PHE A 232 9.58 -28.69 -7.31
CA PHE A 232 9.39 -28.26 -8.70
C PHE A 232 7.98 -28.59 -9.20
N LYS A 233 7.50 -29.83 -9.00
CA LYS A 233 6.15 -30.23 -9.44
C LYS A 233 5.03 -29.49 -8.72
N THR A 234 5.26 -29.07 -7.47
CA THR A 234 4.28 -28.28 -6.71
C THR A 234 4.13 -26.86 -7.24
N ASN A 235 5.22 -26.25 -7.72
CA ASN A 235 5.26 -24.80 -7.97
C ASN A 235 5.45 -24.41 -9.46
N ALA A 236 5.87 -25.34 -10.32
CA ALA A 236 6.21 -25.01 -11.70
C ALA A 236 4.97 -24.63 -12.51
N LEU A 237 5.05 -23.51 -13.22
CA LEU A 237 4.06 -23.10 -14.21
C LEU A 237 4.55 -23.46 -15.62
N PRO A 238 3.66 -23.89 -16.53
CA PRO A 238 4.02 -24.07 -17.93
C PRO A 238 4.52 -22.77 -18.55
N CYS A 239 5.68 -22.79 -19.19
CA CYS A 239 6.24 -21.66 -19.95
C CYS A 239 5.49 -21.54 -21.30
N GLY A 240 4.21 -21.19 -21.23
CA GLY A 240 3.29 -21.08 -22.36
C GLY A 240 2.25 -22.21 -22.43
N SER A 241 1.17 -21.94 -23.16
CA SER A 241 0.09 -22.91 -23.36
C SER A 241 0.62 -24.20 -23.96
N ARG A 242 0.33 -25.34 -23.32
CA ARG A 242 0.78 -26.69 -23.71
C ARG A 242 2.30 -26.86 -23.81
N SER A 243 3.08 -25.95 -23.22
CA SER A 243 4.54 -26.07 -23.24
C SER A 243 5.00 -27.29 -22.44
N PRO A 244 5.92 -28.12 -22.98
CA PRO A 244 6.52 -29.20 -22.21
C PRO A 244 7.59 -28.68 -21.23
N ILE A 245 7.80 -27.36 -21.16
CA ILE A 245 8.76 -26.71 -20.28
C ILE A 245 8.01 -26.05 -19.14
N GLY A 246 8.40 -26.39 -17.91
CA GLY A 246 7.93 -25.72 -16.70
C GLY A 246 8.99 -24.77 -16.16
N GLY A 247 8.55 -23.64 -15.62
CA GLY A 247 9.38 -22.67 -14.91
C GLY A 247 8.98 -22.59 -13.44
N VAL A 248 9.96 -22.51 -12.55
CA VAL A 248 9.74 -22.08 -11.16
C VAL A 248 10.31 -20.69 -11.00
N TYR A 249 9.64 -19.89 -10.19
CA TYR A 249 9.92 -18.47 -10.08
C TYR A 249 10.04 -18.03 -8.62
N PRO A 250 10.79 -16.95 -8.33
CA PRO A 250 11.00 -16.51 -6.95
C PRO A 250 9.72 -16.07 -6.24
N THR A 251 8.79 -15.40 -6.93
CA THR A 251 7.65 -14.73 -6.28
C THR A 251 6.30 -15.29 -6.73
N VAL A 252 6.11 -15.54 -8.03
CA VAL A 252 4.88 -16.07 -8.63
C VAL A 252 4.49 -17.42 -8.02
N CYS A 253 5.47 -18.23 -7.60
CA CYS A 253 5.21 -19.52 -6.95
C CYS A 253 4.52 -19.40 -5.57
N PHE A 254 4.42 -18.21 -4.98
CA PHE A 254 3.63 -17.98 -3.77
C PHE A 254 2.18 -17.56 -4.07
N ILE A 255 1.75 -17.48 -5.33
CA ILE A 255 0.34 -17.23 -5.65
C ILE A 255 -0.46 -18.52 -5.43
N ASN A 256 -1.42 -18.47 -4.51
CA ASN A 256 -2.26 -19.61 -4.20
C ASN A 256 -3.30 -19.88 -5.30
N HIS A 257 -3.59 -21.17 -5.51
CA HIS A 257 -4.63 -21.60 -6.43
C HIS A 257 -6.04 -21.24 -5.90
N SER A 258 -6.94 -20.88 -6.82
CA SER A 258 -8.37 -20.67 -6.56
C SER A 258 -9.17 -21.09 -7.79
N CYS A 259 -10.27 -21.80 -7.60
CA CYS A 259 -11.22 -22.13 -8.67
C CYS A 259 -11.91 -20.88 -9.26
N ILE A 260 -11.96 -19.79 -8.49
CA ILE A 260 -12.47 -18.49 -8.92
C ILE A 260 -11.31 -17.50 -8.80
N PRO A 261 -10.37 -17.49 -9.77
CA PRO A 261 -9.17 -16.67 -9.68
C PRO A 261 -9.49 -15.18 -9.78
N ASN A 262 -8.59 -14.36 -9.27
CA ASN A 262 -8.62 -12.90 -9.42
C ASN A 262 -7.42 -12.38 -10.23
N ALA A 263 -6.45 -13.25 -10.53
CA ALA A 263 -5.32 -12.99 -11.40
C ALA A 263 -5.11 -14.15 -12.39
N HIS A 264 -4.43 -13.87 -13.49
CA HIS A 264 -4.10 -14.84 -14.55
C HIS A 264 -2.65 -14.68 -14.96
N ASN A 265 -1.97 -15.81 -15.18
CA ASN A 265 -0.58 -15.83 -15.62
C ASN A 265 -0.47 -15.87 -17.16
N SER A 266 0.54 -15.24 -17.73
CA SER A 266 0.81 -15.26 -19.16
C SER A 266 2.31 -15.26 -19.40
N TRP A 267 2.78 -16.28 -20.12
CA TRP A 267 4.18 -16.45 -20.50
C TRP A 267 4.50 -15.68 -21.79
N ASN A 268 5.51 -14.81 -21.75
CA ASN A 268 6.09 -14.22 -22.96
C ASN A 268 7.27 -15.07 -23.44
N SER A 269 7.10 -15.73 -24.59
CA SER A 269 8.15 -16.58 -25.16
C SER A 269 9.32 -15.78 -25.75
N ASN A 270 9.11 -14.53 -26.15
CA ASN A 270 10.16 -13.70 -26.73
C ASN A 270 11.11 -13.14 -25.65
N GLU A 271 10.57 -12.82 -24.47
CA GLU A 271 11.31 -12.19 -23.36
C GLU A 271 11.66 -13.18 -22.23
N GLU A 272 11.15 -14.42 -22.33
CA GLU A 272 11.35 -15.51 -21.37
C GLU A 272 10.97 -15.15 -19.93
N HIS A 273 9.81 -14.52 -19.75
CA HIS A 273 9.25 -14.20 -18.43
C HIS A 273 7.79 -14.59 -18.27
N GLU A 274 7.39 -14.74 -17.01
CA GLU A 274 5.99 -14.86 -16.62
C GLU A 274 5.46 -13.49 -16.24
N THR A 275 4.23 -13.20 -16.67
CA THR A 275 3.51 -12.01 -16.24
C THR A 275 2.23 -12.41 -15.54
N ILE A 276 1.89 -11.72 -14.45
CA ILE A 276 0.63 -11.91 -13.74
C ILE A 276 -0.20 -10.66 -13.92
N HIS A 277 -1.44 -10.81 -14.38
CA HIS A 277 -2.39 -9.72 -14.56
C HIS A 277 -3.65 -9.94 -13.73
N ALA A 278 -4.18 -8.87 -13.14
CA ALA A 278 -5.50 -8.90 -12.53
C ALA A 278 -6.57 -9.11 -13.61
N ILE A 279 -7.46 -10.10 -13.43
CA ILE A 279 -8.59 -10.34 -14.37
C ILE A 279 -9.89 -9.68 -13.90
N ARG A 280 -9.88 -9.15 -12.69
CA ARG A 280 -10.94 -8.33 -12.08
C ARG A 280 -10.30 -7.46 -11.00
N THR A 281 -11.05 -6.47 -10.52
CA THR A 281 -10.57 -5.63 -9.42
C THR A 281 -10.25 -6.50 -8.19
N ILE A 282 -9.03 -6.40 -7.69
CA ILE A 282 -8.56 -7.06 -6.47
C ILE A 282 -8.58 -6.02 -5.36
N LYS A 283 -9.28 -6.32 -4.26
CA LYS A 283 -9.32 -5.41 -3.11
C LYS A 283 -8.03 -5.52 -2.30
N SER A 284 -7.63 -4.45 -1.63
CA SER A 284 -6.57 -4.50 -0.62
C SER A 284 -6.89 -5.59 0.42
N GLY A 285 -5.87 -6.39 0.75
CA GLY A 285 -5.97 -7.52 1.68
C GLY A 285 -6.49 -8.83 1.07
N ALA A 286 -6.88 -8.83 -0.21
CA ALA A 286 -7.30 -10.05 -0.93
C ALA A 286 -6.13 -10.89 -1.42
#